data_AF-A0A8K1D4M9-F1
#
_entry.id   AF-A0A8K1D4M9-F1
#
_cell.length_a   1.000
_cell.length_b   1.000
_cell.length_c   1.000
_cell.angle_alpha   90.00
_cell.angle_beta   90.00
_cell.angle_gamma   90.00
#
_symmetry.space_group_name_H-M   'P 1'
#
loop_
_entity.id
_entity.type
_entity.pdbx_description
1 polymer ?
#
loop_
_entity_poly.entity_id
_entity_poly.type
_entity_poly.pdbx_seq_one_letter_code
_entity_poly.pdbx_strand_id
1 'polypeptide(L)'
;MGTGPYTDPAVQAQECPKEALDGARNAARQDFFKVPDAKTPQKAFTTIVQGPQEPYMQFVDHLKQALERQIDNADAREILLLKLAVENSNTDCKKLLKSLPKQDPSLVEMVEACNQIGTIEHQYEAMAAAFEAAKGTFGSAAVCYGCDKPGRLKKDCLAWKKAKLKAPDLCPQCRKGRHFANQCRSKYDSEGRPIQGNRSQSAGRHCAPTQIPQPPMQTQPPQIPAAQVQPPRTPSGGQPQVFAQQLQGVPNWTWQPQSQ
;
A
#
# COMPACT_ATOMS: atom_id res chain seq x y z
N MET A 1 -26.75 -44.44 -19.15
CA MET A 1 -25.50 -45.22 -19.31
C MET A 1 -25.23 -45.63 -20.75
N GLY A 2 -26.22 -45.61 -21.66
CA GLY A 2 -25.96 -45.87 -23.09
C GLY A 2 -25.57 -47.33 -23.38
N THR A 3 -26.11 -48.26 -22.60
CA THR A 3 -25.82 -49.69 -22.69
C THR A 3 -27.05 -50.45 -23.19
N GLY A 4 -26.83 -51.61 -23.81
CA GLY A 4 -27.93 -52.49 -24.27
C GLY A 4 -28.66 -51.90 -25.49
N PRO A 5 -30.00 -51.83 -25.49
CA PRO A 5 -30.76 -51.32 -26.65
C PRO A 5 -30.47 -49.84 -26.95
N TYR A 6 -29.96 -49.10 -25.96
CA TYR A 6 -29.60 -47.69 -26.08
C TYR A 6 -28.11 -47.45 -26.36
N THR A 7 -27.43 -48.39 -27.02
CA THR A 7 -26.01 -48.21 -27.40
C THR A 7 -25.87 -47.33 -28.65
N ASP A 8 -26.87 -47.36 -29.54
CA ASP A 8 -26.90 -46.54 -30.76
C ASP A 8 -27.43 -45.13 -30.45
N PRO A 9 -26.68 -44.05 -30.76
CA PRO A 9 -27.13 -42.67 -30.61
C PRO A 9 -28.43 -42.35 -31.37
N ALA A 10 -28.69 -43.00 -32.50
CA ALA A 10 -29.92 -42.78 -33.27
C ALA A 10 -31.15 -43.34 -32.53
N VAL A 11 -31.00 -44.51 -31.90
CA VAL A 11 -32.03 -45.12 -31.04
C VAL A 11 -32.24 -44.29 -29.78
N GLN A 12 -31.17 -43.77 -29.19
CA GLN A 12 -31.27 -42.84 -28.05
C GLN A 12 -32.05 -41.56 -28.42
N ALA A 13 -31.84 -41.00 -29.60
CA ALA A 13 -32.49 -39.77 -30.03
C ALA A 13 -34.00 -39.95 -30.30
N GLN A 14 -34.43 -41.15 -30.71
CA GLN A 14 -35.85 -41.43 -31.02
C GLN A 14 -36.62 -42.05 -29.85
N GLU A 15 -36.00 -42.96 -29.10
CA GLU A 15 -36.69 -43.81 -28.12
C GLU A 15 -36.43 -43.42 -26.66
N CYS A 16 -35.46 -42.54 -26.38
CA CYS A 16 -35.19 -42.12 -25.01
C CYS A 16 -36.18 -41.02 -24.57
N PRO A 17 -36.87 -41.19 -23.43
CA PRO A 17 -37.73 -40.13 -22.88
C PRO A 17 -36.94 -38.85 -22.63
N LYS A 18 -37.55 -37.69 -22.88
CA LYS A 18 -36.89 -36.39 -22.68
C LYS A 18 -36.45 -36.19 -21.23
N GLU A 19 -37.19 -36.70 -20.26
CA GLU A 19 -36.86 -36.63 -18.84
C GLU A 19 -35.56 -37.38 -18.52
N ALA A 20 -35.32 -38.52 -19.17
CA ALA A 20 -34.10 -39.29 -19.00
C ALA A 20 -32.88 -38.56 -19.61
N LEU A 21 -33.07 -37.92 -20.77
CA LEU A 21 -32.04 -37.08 -21.40
C LEU A 21 -31.73 -35.83 -20.56
N ASP A 22 -32.74 -35.16 -20.04
CA ASP A 22 -32.59 -34.00 -19.15
C ASP A 22 -31.91 -34.39 -17.83
N GLY A 23 -32.27 -35.53 -17.26
CA GLY A 23 -31.60 -36.09 -16.08
C GLY A 23 -30.12 -36.39 -16.32
N ALA A 24 -29.80 -37.05 -17.44
CA ALA A 24 -28.42 -37.33 -17.83
C ALA A 24 -27.62 -36.04 -18.08
N ARG A 25 -28.21 -35.05 -18.75
CA ARG A 25 -27.59 -33.73 -18.95
C ARG A 25 -27.30 -33.06 -17.62
N ASN A 26 -28.26 -33.03 -16.71
CA ASN A 26 -28.12 -32.35 -15.42
C ASN A 26 -27.07 -33.04 -14.54
N ALA A 27 -27.06 -34.37 -14.51
CA ALA A 27 -26.05 -35.16 -13.81
C ALA A 27 -24.64 -34.92 -14.38
N ALA A 28 -24.47 -35.03 -15.70
CA ALA A 28 -23.20 -34.75 -16.36
C ALA A 28 -22.71 -33.32 -16.09
N ARG A 29 -23.62 -32.35 -16.07
CA ARG A 29 -23.28 -30.95 -15.77
C ARG A 29 -22.84 -30.76 -14.33
N GLN A 30 -23.48 -31.44 -13.37
CA GLN A 30 -23.05 -31.41 -11.96
C GLN A 30 -21.70 -32.10 -11.75
N ASP A 31 -21.51 -33.27 -12.35
CA ASP A 31 -20.27 -34.04 -12.21
C ASP A 31 -19.08 -33.34 -12.85
N PHE A 32 -19.28 -32.66 -13.98
CA PHE A 32 -18.22 -31.91 -14.65
C PHE A 32 -17.52 -30.89 -13.74
N PHE A 33 -18.26 -30.19 -12.88
CA PHE A 33 -17.68 -29.21 -11.94
C PHE A 33 -16.98 -29.84 -10.72
N LYS A 34 -17.25 -31.13 -10.44
CA LYS A 34 -16.60 -31.88 -9.37
C LYS A 34 -15.26 -32.46 -9.83
N VAL A 35 -15.07 -32.68 -11.13
CA VAL A 35 -13.83 -33.22 -11.68
C VAL A 35 -12.68 -32.21 -11.51
N PRO A 36 -11.59 -32.56 -10.82
CA PRO A 36 -10.41 -31.71 -10.71
C PRO A 36 -9.72 -31.50 -12.06
N ASP A 37 -9.15 -30.32 -12.24
CA ASP A 37 -8.31 -30.02 -13.40
C ASP A 37 -7.06 -30.91 -13.36
N ALA A 38 -6.78 -31.66 -14.42
CA ALA A 38 -5.72 -32.68 -14.42
C ALA A 38 -4.33 -32.10 -14.14
N LYS A 39 -4.14 -30.79 -14.36
CA LYS A 39 -2.87 -30.08 -14.18
C LYS A 39 -2.73 -29.39 -12.83
N THR A 40 -3.82 -29.24 -12.06
CA THR A 40 -3.82 -28.43 -10.83
C THR A 40 -4.27 -29.26 -9.65
N PRO A 41 -3.38 -29.67 -8.73
CA PRO A 41 -3.77 -30.41 -7.55
C PRO A 41 -4.77 -29.58 -6.73
N GLN A 42 -5.89 -30.20 -6.35
CA GLN A 42 -6.90 -29.52 -5.53
C GLN A 42 -6.30 -29.17 -4.17
N LYS A 43 -6.30 -27.88 -3.84
CA LYS A 43 -5.93 -27.41 -2.51
C LYS A 43 -7.05 -27.75 -1.53
N ALA A 44 -6.68 -28.31 -0.37
CA ALA A 44 -7.64 -28.52 0.71
C ALA A 44 -8.21 -27.17 1.14
N PHE A 45 -9.52 -27.08 1.37
CA PHE A 45 -10.17 -25.81 1.73
C PHE A 45 -9.56 -25.17 3.00
N THR A 46 -9.03 -25.98 3.92
CA THR A 46 -8.33 -25.53 5.14
C THR A 46 -6.98 -24.86 4.88
N THR A 47 -6.34 -25.16 3.75
CA THR A 47 -5.02 -24.62 3.39
C THR A 47 -5.09 -23.29 2.63
N ILE A 48 -6.31 -22.84 2.30
CA ILE A 48 -6.53 -21.59 1.58
C ILE A 48 -6.45 -20.44 2.58
N VAL A 49 -5.41 -19.63 2.42
CA VAL A 49 -5.11 -18.45 3.24
C VAL A 49 -4.87 -17.28 2.32
N GLN A 50 -5.40 -16.12 2.68
CA GLN A 50 -5.24 -14.90 1.92
C GLN A 50 -3.77 -14.47 1.88
N GLY A 51 -3.26 -14.18 0.69
CA GLY A 51 -1.93 -13.60 0.50
C GLY A 51 -1.80 -12.18 1.10
N PRO A 52 -0.56 -11.69 1.33
CA PRO A 52 -0.33 -10.37 1.94
C PRO A 52 -0.80 -9.19 1.07
N GLN A 53 -0.86 -9.38 -0.26
CA GLN A 53 -1.37 -8.39 -1.22
C GLN A 53 -2.56 -8.91 -2.03
N GLU A 54 -3.09 -10.09 -1.67
CA GLU A 54 -4.23 -10.68 -2.38
C GLU A 54 -5.50 -9.92 -2.00
N PRO A 55 -6.28 -9.41 -2.99
CA PRO A 55 -7.58 -8.80 -2.71
C PRO A 55 -8.51 -9.79 -2.00
N TYR A 56 -9.24 -9.31 -1.00
CA TYR A 56 -10.09 -10.17 -0.17
C TYR A 56 -11.12 -10.95 -0.98
N MET A 57 -11.69 -10.33 -2.02
CA MET A 57 -12.63 -11.00 -2.94
C MET A 57 -12.03 -12.21 -3.65
N GLN A 58 -10.79 -12.12 -4.14
CA GLN A 58 -10.14 -13.25 -4.82
C GLN A 58 -9.91 -14.42 -3.86
N PHE A 59 -9.49 -14.12 -2.63
CA PHE A 59 -9.36 -15.11 -1.57
C PHE A 59 -10.70 -15.81 -1.26
N VAL A 60 -11.78 -15.04 -1.10
CA VAL A 60 -13.13 -15.57 -0.84
C VAL A 60 -13.60 -16.44 -2.01
N ASP A 61 -13.34 -16.05 -3.25
CA ASP A 61 -13.70 -16.83 -4.43
C ASP A 61 -12.96 -18.17 -4.47
N HIS A 62 -11.65 -18.18 -4.19
CA HIS A 62 -10.87 -19.41 -4.09
C HIS A 62 -11.40 -20.33 -2.98
N LEU A 63 -11.74 -19.76 -1.82
CA LEU A 63 -12.29 -20.50 -0.69
C LEU A 63 -13.66 -21.10 -1.03
N LYS A 64 -14.55 -20.32 -1.64
CA LYS A 64 -15.88 -20.75 -2.06
C LYS A 64 -15.80 -21.89 -3.09
N GLN A 65 -14.96 -21.75 -4.11
CA GLN A 65 -14.75 -22.80 -5.12
C GLN A 65 -14.22 -24.09 -4.49
N ALA A 66 -13.32 -24.00 -3.50
CA ALA A 66 -12.80 -25.17 -2.82
C ALA A 66 -13.86 -25.85 -1.95
N LEU A 67 -14.71 -25.09 -1.24
CA LEU A 67 -15.81 -25.61 -0.44
C LEU A 67 -16.89 -26.27 -1.31
N GLU A 68 -17.25 -25.67 -2.45
CA GLU A 68 -18.20 -26.24 -3.42
C GLU A 68 -17.73 -27.59 -3.98
N ARG A 69 -16.42 -27.78 -4.13
CA ARG A 69 -15.82 -29.03 -4.62
C ARG A 69 -15.67 -30.11 -3.54
N GLN A 70 -15.44 -29.71 -2.28
CA GLN A 70 -15.06 -30.63 -1.20
C GLN A 70 -16.22 -30.96 -0.23
N ILE A 71 -17.30 -30.19 -0.23
CA ILE A 71 -18.39 -30.32 0.74
C ILE A 71 -19.74 -30.33 0.03
N ASP A 72 -20.45 -31.45 0.08
CA ASP A 72 -21.76 -31.58 -0.57
C ASP A 72 -22.89 -30.86 0.20
N ASN A 73 -22.81 -30.79 1.53
CA ASN A 73 -23.81 -30.16 2.38
C ASN A 73 -23.78 -28.62 2.26
N ALA A 74 -24.90 -28.02 1.83
CA ALA A 74 -25.00 -26.57 1.58
C ALA A 74 -24.85 -25.71 2.84
N ASP A 75 -25.52 -26.08 3.92
CA ASP A 75 -25.48 -25.33 5.18
C ASP A 75 -24.06 -25.39 5.79
N ALA A 76 -23.42 -26.56 5.72
CA ALA A 76 -22.04 -26.73 6.16
C ALA A 76 -21.07 -25.87 5.33
N ARG A 77 -21.28 -25.75 4.01
CA ARG A 77 -20.47 -24.85 3.16
C ARG A 77 -20.59 -23.40 3.59
N GLU A 78 -21.79 -22.92 3.85
CA GLU A 78 -22.02 -21.53 4.24
C GLU A 78 -21.36 -21.20 5.59
N ILE A 79 -21.57 -22.07 6.59
CA ILE A 79 -20.97 -21.91 7.93
C ILE A 79 -19.43 -21.90 7.83
N LEU A 80 -18.86 -22.84 7.08
CA LEU A 80 -17.41 -22.92 6.90
C LEU A 80 -16.86 -21.75 6.10
N LEU A 81 -17.59 -21.26 5.09
CA LEU A 81 -17.19 -20.09 4.31
C LEU A 81 -17.06 -18.86 5.20
N LEU A 82 -18.09 -18.54 5.99
CA LEU A 82 -18.06 -17.35 6.87
C LEU A 82 -16.95 -17.45 7.92
N LYS A 83 -16.80 -18.62 8.53
CA LYS A 83 -15.77 -18.84 9.56
C LYS A 83 -14.35 -18.72 8.98
N LEU A 84 -14.08 -19.44 7.90
CA LEU A 84 -12.76 -19.46 7.28
C LEU A 84 -12.42 -18.13 6.59
N ALA A 85 -13.41 -17.40 6.08
CA ALA A 85 -13.19 -16.07 5.51
C ALA A 85 -12.59 -15.11 6.54
N VAL A 86 -13.03 -15.16 7.81
CA VAL A 86 -12.46 -14.37 8.90
C VAL A 86 -11.14 -14.97 9.40
N GLU A 87 -11.10 -16.28 9.65
CA GLU A 87 -9.94 -16.95 10.26
C GLU A 87 -8.70 -16.99 9.36
N ASN A 88 -8.88 -17.19 8.05
CA ASN A 88 -7.79 -17.32 7.08
C ASN A 88 -7.50 -16.03 6.30
N SER A 89 -8.13 -14.92 6.68
CA SER A 89 -7.79 -13.60 6.15
C SER A 89 -6.39 -13.14 6.58
N ASN A 90 -5.81 -12.23 5.78
CA ASN A 90 -4.54 -11.60 6.05
C ASN A 90 -4.63 -10.73 7.33
N THR A 91 -3.50 -10.27 7.85
CA THR A 91 -3.46 -9.59 9.15
C THR A 91 -4.29 -8.31 9.20
N ASP A 92 -4.38 -7.58 8.09
CA ASP A 92 -5.06 -6.29 8.04
C ASP A 92 -6.57 -6.47 7.89
N CYS A 93 -7.01 -7.34 6.97
CA CYS A 93 -8.40 -7.78 6.85
C CYS A 93 -8.90 -8.37 8.17
N LYS A 94 -8.12 -9.25 8.80
CA LYS A 94 -8.47 -9.86 10.09
C LYS A 94 -8.70 -8.84 11.19
N LYS A 95 -7.85 -7.80 11.29
CA LYS A 95 -8.02 -6.72 12.27
C LYS A 95 -9.28 -5.93 11.99
N LEU A 96 -9.52 -5.57 10.73
CA LEU A 96 -10.70 -4.80 10.35
C LEU A 96 -11.99 -5.58 10.59
N LEU A 97 -12.05 -6.84 10.18
CA LEU A 97 -13.20 -7.72 10.39
C LEU A 97 -13.53 -7.92 11.87
N LYS A 98 -12.51 -8.03 12.74
CA LYS A 98 -12.70 -8.10 14.20
C LYS A 98 -13.16 -6.80 14.83
N SER A 99 -12.95 -5.66 14.17
CA SER A 99 -13.39 -4.35 14.65
C SER A 99 -14.83 -4.00 14.24
N LEU A 100 -15.46 -4.84 13.40
CA LEU A 100 -16.85 -4.64 13.02
C LEU A 100 -17.76 -4.83 14.25
N PRO A 101 -18.80 -3.98 14.41
CA PRO A 101 -19.70 -4.05 15.56
C PRO A 101 -20.62 -5.28 15.55
N LYS A 102 -20.76 -5.93 14.38
CA LYS A 102 -21.64 -7.08 14.19
C LYS A 102 -20.87 -8.36 14.51
N GLN A 103 -21.48 -9.23 15.32
CA GLN A 103 -20.87 -10.47 15.79
C GLN A 103 -20.69 -11.49 14.67
N ASP A 104 -21.66 -11.55 13.76
CA ASP A 104 -21.66 -12.41 12.56
C ASP A 104 -21.91 -11.57 11.31
N PRO A 105 -20.88 -10.92 10.73
CA PRO A 105 -21.03 -10.15 9.50
C PRO A 105 -21.36 -11.08 8.33
N SER A 106 -22.17 -10.59 7.41
CA SER A 106 -22.42 -11.25 6.13
C SER A 106 -21.19 -11.13 5.23
N LEU A 107 -21.06 -12.04 4.26
CA LEU A 107 -19.91 -12.03 3.35
C LEU A 107 -19.77 -10.70 2.60
N VAL A 108 -20.89 -10.07 2.21
CA VAL A 108 -20.91 -8.77 1.53
C VAL A 108 -20.33 -7.67 2.42
N GLU A 109 -20.75 -7.60 3.68
CA GLU A 109 -20.21 -6.63 4.65
C GLU A 109 -18.71 -6.84 4.89
N MET A 110 -18.25 -8.10 4.94
CA MET A 110 -16.82 -8.41 5.08
C MET A 110 -16.00 -7.94 3.87
N VAL A 111 -16.55 -8.12 2.67
CA VAL A 111 -15.95 -7.71 1.40
C VAL A 111 -15.85 -6.19 1.32
N GLU A 112 -16.93 -5.49 1.63
CA GLU A 112 -16.97 -4.02 1.62
C GLU A 112 -15.97 -3.43 2.61
N ALA A 113 -15.87 -4.01 3.82
CA ALA A 113 -14.87 -3.60 4.80
C ALA A 113 -13.44 -3.77 4.25
N CYS A 114 -13.14 -4.92 3.64
CA CYS A 114 -11.78 -5.25 3.22
C CYS A 114 -11.36 -4.68 1.86
N ASN A 115 -12.26 -3.98 1.15
CA ASN A 115 -12.04 -3.59 -0.25
C ASN A 115 -10.81 -2.68 -0.45
N GLN A 116 -10.50 -1.83 0.54
CA GLN A 116 -9.36 -0.90 0.46
C GLN A 116 -8.04 -1.50 0.97
N ILE A 117 -8.08 -2.68 1.57
CA ILE A 117 -6.89 -3.31 2.16
C ILE A 117 -6.01 -3.89 1.05
N GLY A 118 -4.70 -3.64 1.14
CA GLY A 118 -3.73 -4.06 0.14
C GLY A 118 -3.50 -3.05 -0.98
N THR A 119 -4.27 -1.94 -1.01
CA THR A 119 -3.99 -0.81 -1.90
C THR A 119 -2.73 -0.06 -1.46
N ILE A 120 -2.10 0.63 -2.41
CA ILE A 120 -0.93 1.48 -2.13
C ILE A 120 -1.29 2.60 -1.14
N GLU A 121 -2.51 3.16 -1.25
CA GLU A 121 -3.02 4.19 -0.33
C GLU A 121 -3.10 3.66 1.10
N HIS A 122 -3.69 2.49 1.29
CA HIS A 122 -3.76 1.85 2.60
C HIS A 122 -2.38 1.58 3.22
N GLN A 123 -1.40 1.20 2.40
CA GLN A 123 -0.01 1.02 2.87
C GLN A 123 0.61 2.34 3.36
N TYR A 124 0.39 3.45 2.64
CA TYR A 124 0.88 4.75 3.07
C TYR A 124 0.18 5.24 4.35
N GLU A 125 -1.12 5.06 4.46
CA GLU A 125 -1.88 5.39 5.67
C GLU A 125 -1.40 4.58 6.87
N ALA A 126 -1.22 3.26 6.70
CA ALA A 126 -0.69 2.40 7.74
C ALA A 126 0.73 2.82 8.17
N MET A 127 1.59 3.20 7.21
CA MET A 127 2.94 3.69 7.50
C MET A 127 2.92 5.04 8.22
N ALA A 128 2.05 5.96 7.82
CA ALA A 128 1.87 7.25 8.48
C ALA A 128 1.34 7.10 9.92
N ALA A 129 0.36 6.21 10.13
CA ALA A 129 -0.16 5.89 11.45
C ALA A 129 0.92 5.27 12.35
N ALA A 130 1.75 4.37 11.80
CA ALA A 130 2.89 3.80 12.53
C ALA A 130 3.91 4.88 12.93
N PHE A 131 4.19 5.85 12.05
CA PHE A 131 5.10 6.96 12.34
C PHE A 131 4.58 7.86 13.47
N GLU A 132 3.30 8.24 13.43
CA GLU A 132 2.70 9.05 14.50
C GLU A 132 2.59 8.27 15.82
N ALA A 133 2.29 6.96 15.79
CA ALA A 133 2.34 6.12 16.99
C ALA A 133 3.76 6.06 17.60
N ALA A 134 4.79 5.98 16.75
CA ALA A 134 6.18 5.96 17.19
C ALA A 134 6.66 7.34 17.72
N LYS A 135 6.14 8.44 17.18
CA LYS A 135 6.47 9.80 17.66
C LYS A 135 6.10 10.02 19.12
N GLY A 136 5.00 9.43 19.60
CA GLY A 136 4.59 9.46 21.00
C GLY A 136 5.59 8.77 21.94
N THR A 137 6.25 7.70 21.48
CA THR A 137 7.29 6.97 22.22
C THR A 137 8.66 7.68 22.15
N PHE A 138 9.04 8.21 20.98
CA PHE A 138 10.32 8.92 20.84
C PHE A 138 10.35 10.27 21.57
N GLY A 139 9.22 10.97 21.70
CA GLY A 139 9.14 12.24 22.44
C GLY A 139 9.17 12.06 23.96
N SER A 140 8.55 10.99 24.48
CA SER A 140 8.41 10.74 25.92
C SER A 140 9.70 10.24 26.58
N ALA A 141 10.52 9.47 25.86
CA ALA A 141 11.84 9.01 26.34
C ALA A 141 12.98 10.01 26.09
N ALA A 142 12.75 11.09 25.32
CA ALA A 142 13.81 12.03 24.96
C ALA A 142 14.25 12.90 26.14
N VAL A 143 15.57 12.91 26.43
CA VAL A 143 16.19 13.85 27.38
C VAL A 143 16.61 15.13 26.66
N CYS A 144 16.28 16.28 27.26
CA CYS A 144 16.62 17.57 26.70
C CYS A 144 18.11 17.91 26.93
N TYR A 145 18.95 17.83 25.90
CA TYR A 145 20.37 18.23 25.89
C TYR A 145 20.68 19.73 26.17
N GLY A 146 19.72 20.50 26.68
CA GLY A 146 19.93 21.88 27.13
C GLY A 146 19.57 22.13 28.59
N CYS A 147 18.92 21.18 29.26
CA CYS A 147 18.52 21.32 30.67
C CYS A 147 18.37 19.97 31.40
N ASP A 148 18.76 18.89 30.73
CA ASP A 148 18.83 17.49 31.19
C ASP A 148 17.52 16.90 31.73
N LYS A 149 16.38 17.54 31.46
CA LYS A 149 15.06 17.07 31.85
C LYS A 149 14.45 16.16 30.76
N PRO A 150 13.85 15.00 31.13
CA PRO A 150 13.22 14.07 30.20
C PRO A 150 11.92 14.62 29.59
N GLY A 151 11.37 13.90 28.61
CA GLY A 151 10.07 14.17 27.97
C GLY A 151 10.06 15.23 26.87
N ARG A 152 11.23 15.74 26.42
CA ARG A 152 11.30 16.67 25.27
C ARG A 152 12.71 16.80 24.70
N LEU A 153 12.79 17.18 23.43
CA LEU A 153 14.05 17.55 22.78
C LEU A 153 14.41 19.03 23.07
N LYS A 154 15.70 19.38 22.92
CA LYS A 154 16.22 20.75 23.10
C LYS A 154 15.48 21.81 22.26
N LYS A 155 15.01 21.44 21.06
CA LYS A 155 14.24 22.32 20.16
C LYS A 155 12.88 22.75 20.77
N ASP A 156 12.29 21.90 21.59
CA ASP A 156 10.96 22.08 22.20
C ASP A 156 11.05 22.60 23.65
N CYS A 157 12.27 22.80 24.16
CA CYS A 157 12.48 23.25 25.53
C CYS A 157 12.35 24.78 25.67
N LEU A 158 11.23 25.23 26.26
CA LEU A 158 11.02 26.64 26.61
C LEU A 158 12.08 27.19 27.58
N ALA A 159 12.52 26.39 28.55
CA ALA A 159 13.55 26.81 29.50
C ALA A 159 14.90 27.09 28.82
N TRP A 160 15.29 26.26 27.84
CA TRP A 160 16.48 26.48 27.02
C TRP A 160 16.34 27.69 26.11
N LYS A 161 15.18 27.88 25.48
CA LYS A 161 14.88 29.09 24.68
C LYS A 161 15.03 30.36 25.55
N LYS A 162 14.50 30.35 26.77
CA LYS A 162 14.66 31.46 27.73
C LYS A 162 16.11 31.64 28.20
N ALA A 163 16.84 30.54 28.45
CA ALA A 163 18.26 30.61 28.85
C ALA A 163 19.15 31.19 27.75
N LYS A 164 18.92 30.82 26.48
CA LYS A 164 19.65 31.38 25.33
C LYS A 164 19.45 32.90 25.17
N LEU A 165 18.28 33.42 25.57
CA LEU A 165 17.98 34.85 25.51
C LEU A 165 18.55 35.64 26.70
N LYS A 166 18.95 34.99 27.80
CA LYS A 166 19.60 35.69 28.92
C LYS A 166 21.04 36.04 28.53
N ALA A 167 21.31 37.33 28.36
CA ALA A 167 22.67 37.83 28.17
C ALA A 167 23.56 37.44 29.36
N PRO A 168 24.83 37.05 29.14
CA PRO A 168 25.74 36.71 30.23
C PRO A 168 25.92 37.90 31.19
N ASP A 169 26.12 37.61 32.48
CA ASP A 169 26.27 38.64 33.54
C ASP A 169 27.38 39.65 33.25
N LEU A 170 28.48 39.18 32.65
CA LEU A 170 29.57 40.00 32.13
C LEU A 170 30.01 39.42 30.79
N CYS A 171 30.31 40.28 29.82
CA CYS A 171 30.86 39.84 28.55
C CYS A 171 32.13 39.01 28.79
N PRO A 172 32.22 37.77 28.30
CA PRO A 172 33.38 36.90 28.55
C PRO A 172 34.68 37.43 27.91
N GLN A 173 34.58 38.36 26.94
CA GLN A 173 35.77 38.96 26.30
C GLN A 173 36.24 40.22 27.01
N CYS A 174 35.38 41.24 27.17
CA CYS A 174 35.79 42.51 27.74
C CYS A 174 35.55 42.65 29.24
N ARG A 175 34.78 41.73 29.83
CA ARG A 175 34.33 41.76 31.23
C ARG A 175 33.66 43.08 31.63
N LYS A 176 33.17 43.86 30.64
CA LYS A 176 32.45 45.12 30.82
C LYS A 176 31.02 44.97 30.27
N GLY A 177 30.03 45.09 31.14
CA GLY A 177 28.61 45.07 30.76
C GLY A 177 28.07 43.71 30.32
N ARG A 178 26.74 43.67 30.10
CA ARG A 178 25.96 42.45 29.82
C ARG A 178 25.67 42.34 28.32
N HIS A 179 26.59 41.75 27.57
CA HIS A 179 26.42 41.48 26.15
C HIS A 179 27.13 40.18 25.76
N PHE A 180 26.67 39.55 24.69
CA PHE A 180 27.30 38.35 24.16
C PHE A 180 28.65 38.68 23.51
N ALA A 181 29.59 37.72 23.48
CA ALA A 181 30.93 37.92 22.92
C ALA A 181 30.90 38.48 21.48
N ASN A 182 29.97 38.03 20.65
CA ASN A 182 29.79 38.51 19.27
C ASN A 182 29.28 39.96 19.15
N GLN A 183 28.82 40.56 20.25
CA GLN A 183 28.36 41.94 20.36
C GLN A 183 29.38 42.82 21.11
N CYS A 184 30.54 42.27 21.47
CA CYS A 184 31.58 42.99 22.20
C CYS A 184 32.29 44.01 21.29
N ARG A 185 32.13 45.30 21.62
CA ARG A 185 32.80 46.41 20.92
C ARG A 185 34.01 46.97 21.66
N SER A 186 34.34 46.48 22.85
CA SER A 186 35.51 46.93 23.60
C SER A 186 36.79 46.41 22.96
N LYS A 187 37.81 47.27 22.85
CA LYS A 187 39.15 46.89 22.40
C LYS A 187 40.04 46.36 23.54
N TYR A 188 39.68 46.69 24.77
CA TYR A 188 40.43 46.35 25.97
C TYR A 188 39.54 45.65 26.99
N ASP A 189 40.10 44.70 27.74
CA ASP A 189 39.42 44.09 28.87
C ASP A 189 39.31 45.05 30.06
N SER A 190 38.74 44.59 31.16
CA SER A 190 38.67 45.34 32.43
C SER A 190 40.04 45.63 33.05
N GLU A 191 41.09 44.90 32.65
CA GLU A 191 42.46 45.01 33.16
C GLU A 191 43.38 45.79 32.20
N GLY A 192 42.81 46.39 31.15
CA GLY A 192 43.56 47.20 30.18
C GLY A 192 44.34 46.38 29.15
N ARG A 193 44.20 45.05 29.13
CA ARG A 193 44.85 44.20 28.13
C ARG A 193 44.09 44.27 26.81
N PRO A 194 44.80 44.32 25.67
CA PRO A 194 44.15 44.30 24.36
C PRO A 194 43.43 42.97 24.17
N ILE A 195 42.15 43.03 23.83
CA ILE A 195 41.37 41.84 23.50
C ILE A 195 41.72 41.48 22.05
N GLN A 196 42.33 40.31 21.86
CA GLN A 196 42.43 39.71 20.54
C GLN A 196 41.04 39.26 20.11
N GLY A 197 40.27 40.20 19.55
CA GLY A 197 39.05 39.87 18.86
C GLY A 197 39.41 39.04 17.65
N ASN A 198 39.01 37.77 17.65
CA ASN A 198 38.67 37.12 16.40
C ASN A 198 37.48 37.91 15.88
N ARG A 199 37.77 39.02 15.19
CA ARG A 199 36.79 39.76 14.39
C ARG A 199 36.43 38.73 13.34
N SER A 200 35.46 37.87 13.67
CA SER A 200 34.81 37.00 12.71
C SER A 200 34.50 37.95 11.59
N GLN A 201 35.21 37.74 10.48
CA GLN A 201 34.87 38.38 9.25
C GLN A 201 33.36 38.18 9.18
N SER A 202 32.61 39.27 9.12
CA SER A 202 31.48 39.32 8.22
C SER A 202 32.06 39.20 6.79
N ALA A 203 32.84 38.14 6.51
CA ALA A 203 32.76 37.46 5.25
C ALA A 203 31.28 37.17 5.19
N GLY A 204 30.62 37.82 4.23
CA GLY A 204 29.21 37.65 4.04
C GLY A 204 28.90 36.18 4.28
N ARG A 205 27.80 35.93 4.97
CA ARG A 205 26.97 34.86 4.47
C ARG A 205 26.63 35.28 3.04
N HIS A 206 27.55 35.01 2.12
CA HIS A 206 27.15 34.22 1.00
C HIS A 206 26.40 33.08 1.68
N CYS A 207 25.09 33.13 1.54
CA CYS A 207 24.46 31.92 1.07
C CYS A 207 25.41 31.45 -0.04
N ALA A 208 26.31 30.50 0.27
CA ALA A 208 26.58 29.51 -0.73
C ALA A 208 25.16 29.14 -1.15
N PRO A 209 24.75 29.38 -2.41
CA PRO A 209 23.49 28.80 -2.82
C PRO A 209 23.66 27.34 -2.42
N THR A 210 22.86 26.89 -1.47
CA THR A 210 22.61 25.48 -1.34
C THR A 210 22.20 25.15 -2.75
N GLN A 211 23.10 24.54 -3.52
CA GLN A 211 22.66 23.73 -4.63
C GLN A 211 21.73 22.75 -3.93
N ILE A 212 20.44 23.07 -4.02
CA ILE A 212 19.39 22.08 -3.92
C ILE A 212 19.96 20.94 -4.76
N PRO A 213 20.27 19.77 -4.20
CA PRO A 213 20.58 18.64 -5.04
C PRO A 213 19.40 18.58 -6.00
N GLN A 214 19.66 18.85 -7.27
CA GLN A 214 18.61 18.72 -8.26
C GLN A 214 18.05 17.32 -8.03
N PRO A 215 16.73 17.14 -7.87
CA PRO A 215 16.19 15.80 -7.94
C PRO A 215 16.77 15.20 -9.22
N PRO A 216 17.31 13.98 -9.19
CA PRO A 216 17.87 13.38 -10.39
C PRO A 216 16.82 13.58 -11.49
N MET A 217 17.26 14.21 -12.58
CA MET A 217 16.43 14.37 -13.77
C MET A 217 15.68 13.07 -13.96
N GLN A 218 14.36 13.16 -14.13
CA GLN A 218 13.56 12.06 -14.61
C GLN A 218 14.33 11.43 -15.77
N THR A 219 14.91 10.25 -15.52
CA THR A 219 15.32 9.37 -16.59
C THR A 219 14.06 9.15 -17.39
N GLN A 220 14.07 9.66 -18.61
CA GLN A 220 13.09 9.29 -19.62
C GLN A 220 12.91 7.78 -19.54
N PRO A 221 11.68 7.24 -19.58
CA PRO A 221 11.51 5.81 -19.78
C PRO A 221 12.33 5.44 -21.03
N PRO A 222 13.05 4.31 -21.01
CA PRO A 222 13.93 3.95 -22.12
C PRO A 222 13.13 3.98 -23.41
N GLN A 223 13.56 4.84 -24.34
CA GLN A 223 13.14 4.74 -25.73
C GLN A 223 13.67 3.40 -26.21
N ILE A 224 12.77 2.43 -26.33
CA ILE A 224 13.06 1.16 -26.99
C ILE A 224 13.50 1.54 -28.41
N PRO A 225 14.72 1.16 -28.85
CA PRO A 225 15.09 1.36 -30.24
C PRO A 225 14.02 0.68 -31.09
N ALA A 226 13.56 1.36 -32.14
CA ALA A 226 12.73 0.75 -33.17
C ALA A 226 13.54 -0.34 -33.86
N ALA A 227 13.64 -1.51 -33.22
CA ALA A 227 14.00 -2.74 -33.85
C ALA A 227 12.83 -3.04 -34.79
N GLN A 228 13.14 -3.02 -36.09
CA GLN A 228 12.24 -3.50 -37.12
C GLN A 228 11.93 -4.96 -36.85
N VAL A 229 10.84 -5.23 -36.13
CA VAL A 229 10.24 -6.55 -36.07
C VAL A 229 9.38 -6.67 -37.32
N GLN A 230 9.88 -7.44 -38.27
CA GLN A 230 9.10 -7.90 -39.41
C GLN A 230 7.90 -8.71 -38.90
N PRO A 231 6.70 -8.52 -39.47
CA PRO A 231 5.55 -9.33 -39.10
C PRO A 231 5.76 -10.80 -39.52
N PRO A 232 5.29 -11.78 -38.72
CA PRO A 232 5.29 -13.16 -39.15
C PRO A 232 4.37 -13.31 -40.37
N ARG A 233 4.85 -14.05 -41.38
CA ARG A 233 4.05 -14.45 -42.54
C ARG A 233 2.85 -15.26 -42.06
N THR A 234 1.65 -14.81 -42.36
CA THR A 234 0.44 -15.63 -42.31
C THR A 234 0.46 -16.62 -43.48
N PRO A 235 0.13 -17.90 -43.28
CA PRO A 235 -0.50 -18.68 -44.32
C PRO A 235 -1.94 -18.21 -44.47
N SER A 236 -2.34 -18.01 -45.72
CA SER A 236 -3.64 -17.53 -46.19
C SER A 236 -4.86 -18.18 -45.54
N GLY A 237 -5.91 -17.37 -45.31
CA GLY A 237 -7.30 -17.82 -45.40
C GLY A 237 -8.26 -17.23 -44.35
N GLY A 238 -9.10 -16.27 -44.76
CA GLY A 238 -10.42 -16.02 -44.16
C GLY A 238 -10.63 -14.69 -43.42
N GLN A 239 -11.31 -13.74 -44.09
CA GLN A 239 -12.08 -12.63 -43.49
C GLN A 239 -13.34 -13.16 -42.73
N PRO A 240 -14.14 -12.38 -41.94
CA PRO A 240 -14.35 -10.90 -41.99
C PRO A 240 -14.58 -10.14 -40.64
N GLN A 241 -14.56 -8.80 -40.77
CA GLN A 241 -15.37 -7.73 -40.13
C GLN A 241 -15.82 -7.90 -38.65
N VAL A 242 -15.65 -6.93 -37.73
CA VAL A 242 -16.31 -5.61 -37.69
C VAL A 242 -15.72 -4.72 -36.58
N PHE A 243 -15.91 -3.41 -36.76
CA PHE A 243 -15.98 -2.34 -35.76
C PHE A 243 -14.68 -1.65 -35.29
N ALA A 244 -14.25 -0.66 -36.08
CA ALA A 244 -13.43 0.45 -35.59
C ALA A 244 -14.34 1.44 -34.83
N GLN A 245 -14.08 1.62 -33.53
CA GLN A 245 -14.57 2.78 -32.78
C GLN A 245 -13.37 3.54 -32.22
N GLN A 246 -13.46 4.84 -32.36
CA GLN A 246 -12.39 5.81 -32.44
C GLN A 246 -12.10 6.37 -31.05
N LEU A 247 -10.93 6.08 -30.49
CA LEU A 247 -10.47 6.72 -29.24
C LEU A 247 -9.90 8.10 -29.58
N GLN A 248 -10.74 9.12 -29.41
CA GLN A 248 -10.34 10.53 -29.42
C GLN A 248 -9.56 10.88 -28.15
N GLY A 249 -8.67 11.86 -28.31
CA GLY A 249 -7.53 12.13 -27.42
C GLY A 249 -7.88 12.55 -25.99
N VAL A 250 -7.02 12.11 -25.09
CA VAL A 250 -6.93 12.55 -23.69
C VAL A 250 -6.26 13.94 -23.65
N PRO A 251 -6.87 14.97 -23.01
CA PRO A 251 -6.20 16.25 -22.85
C PRO A 251 -5.08 16.20 -21.80
N ASN A 252 -3.94 16.77 -22.17
CA ASN A 252 -2.76 16.98 -21.35
C ASN A 252 -3.07 18.03 -20.26
N TRP A 253 -2.98 17.64 -18.99
CA TRP A 253 -3.13 18.58 -17.87
C TRP A 253 -1.76 19.21 -17.57
N THR A 254 -1.58 20.47 -17.91
CA THR A 254 -0.41 21.25 -17.46
C THR A 254 -0.89 22.35 -16.52
N TRP A 255 -0.39 22.31 -15.29
CA TRP A 255 -0.71 23.21 -14.18
C TRP A 255 0.01 24.57 -14.38
N GLN A 256 -0.67 25.70 -14.19
CA GLN A 256 -0.07 27.05 -14.16
C GLN A 256 -0.31 27.72 -12.80
N PRO A 257 0.72 28.34 -12.18
CA PRO A 257 0.55 29.07 -10.92
C PRO A 257 -0.03 30.48 -11.15
N GLN A 258 -1.08 30.82 -10.40
CA GLN A 258 -1.66 32.16 -10.38
C GLN A 258 -0.73 33.15 -9.68
N SER A 259 -0.40 34.25 -10.37
CA SER A 259 0.18 35.46 -9.78
C SER A 259 -0.93 36.41 -9.31
N GLN A 260 -0.65 37.07 -8.18
CA GLN A 260 -1.43 38.11 -7.46
C GLN A 260 -2.39 38.96 -8.30
#